data_AF-A0A833UE83-F1
#
_entry.id   AF-A0A833UE83-F1
#
_cell.length_a   1.000
_cell.length_b   1.000
_cell.length_c   1.000
_cell.angle_alpha   90.00
_cell.angle_beta   90.00
_cell.angle_gamma   90.00
#
_symmetry.space_group_name_H-M   'P 1'
#
loop_
_entity.id
_entity.type
_entity.pdbx_description
1 polymer ?
#
loop_
_entity_poly.entity_id
_entity_poly.type
_entity_poly.pdbx_seq_one_letter_code
_entity_poly.pdbx_strand_id
1 'polypeptide(L)'
;MSKTLYGGAVWDIFRRQDVPRLIEYLQKHHKEFCHINNLPVDSVIHPIHDQTLYLSERHKKQLKEEFDVEPWTFEQHLGEAVFIPAGCPHQVRNRQVQVSLNEFNFLL
;
A
#
# COMPACT_ATOMS: atom_id res chain seq x y z
N MET A 1 18.00 -15.80 -22.23
CA MET A 1 16.79 -15.32 -21.51
C MET A 1 17.26 -14.49 -20.33
N SER A 2 16.92 -13.21 -20.29
CA SER A 2 17.34 -12.32 -19.21
C SER A 2 16.66 -12.75 -17.91
N LYS A 3 17.47 -13.13 -16.90
CA LYS A 3 17.02 -13.07 -15.51
C LYS A 3 16.64 -11.62 -15.25
N THR A 4 15.36 -11.32 -15.08
CA THR A 4 14.93 -10.03 -14.54
C THR A 4 15.54 -9.89 -13.14
N LEU A 5 16.50 -8.99 -12.99
CA LEU A 5 17.24 -8.76 -11.73
C LEU A 5 16.36 -8.12 -10.64
N TYR A 6 15.19 -7.60 -11.02
CA TYR A 6 14.22 -6.93 -10.16
C TYR A 6 12.90 -7.69 -10.13
N GLY A 7 12.25 -7.72 -8.97
CA GLY A 7 10.90 -8.26 -8.84
C GLY A 7 9.89 -7.49 -9.69
N GLY A 8 8.82 -8.19 -10.07
CA GLY A 8 7.75 -7.65 -10.92
C GLY A 8 6.82 -6.69 -10.19
N ALA A 9 6.67 -6.85 -8.87
CA ALA A 9 5.88 -5.97 -8.02
C ALA A 9 6.56 -5.71 -6.67
N VAL A 10 6.26 -4.57 -6.05
CA VAL A 10 6.62 -4.24 -4.66
C VAL A 10 5.35 -4.24 -3.83
N TRP A 11 5.41 -4.94 -2.71
CA TRP A 11 4.33 -5.00 -1.73
C TRP A 11 4.73 -4.27 -0.47
N ASP A 12 3.80 -3.53 0.10
CA ASP A 12 3.86 -3.03 1.47
C ASP A 12 2.67 -3.63 2.23
N ILE A 13 2.95 -4.38 3.31
CA ILE A 13 1.90 -4.97 4.18
C ILE A 13 2.00 -4.36 5.57
N PHE A 14 0.89 -3.80 6.06
CA PHE A 14 0.78 -3.21 7.39
C PHE A 14 0.18 -4.20 8.38
N ARG A 15 0.59 -4.10 9.64
CA ARG A 15 0.02 -4.94 10.70
C ARG A 15 -1.40 -4.51 10.98
N ARG A 16 -2.28 -5.48 11.23
CA ARG A 16 -3.67 -5.22 11.62
C ARG A 16 -3.79 -4.33 12.85
N GLN A 17 -2.93 -4.48 13.86
CA GLN A 17 -2.97 -3.61 15.06
C GLN A 17 -2.64 -2.14 14.79
N ASP A 18 -1.98 -1.84 13.67
CA ASP A 18 -1.58 -0.48 13.32
C ASP A 18 -2.67 0.27 12.56
N VAL A 19 -3.78 -0.40 12.21
CA VAL A 19 -4.90 0.18 11.47
C VAL A 19 -5.40 1.51 12.05
N PRO A 20 -5.65 1.64 13.38
CA PRO A 20 -6.13 2.92 13.93
C PRO A 20 -5.14 4.07 13.71
N ARG A 21 -3.85 3.82 13.93
CA ARG A 21 -2.77 4.80 13.72
C ARG A 21 -2.59 5.16 12.25
N LEU A 22 -2.74 4.16 11.37
CA LEU A 22 -2.70 4.36 9.93
C LEU A 22 -3.86 5.23 9.45
N ILE A 23 -5.08 5.00 9.95
CA ILE A 23 -6.25 5.85 9.65
C ILE A 23 -6.00 7.29 10.12
N GLU A 24 -5.49 7.47 11.34
CA GLU A 24 -5.19 8.78 11.89
C GLU A 24 -4.15 9.53 11.03
N TYR A 25 -3.08 8.85 10.61
CA TYR A 25 -2.09 9.41 9.68
C TYR A 25 -2.74 9.84 8.35
N LEU A 26 -3.52 8.96 7.72
CA LEU A 26 -4.14 9.27 6.44
C LEU A 26 -5.13 10.43 6.55
N GLN A 27 -5.90 10.52 7.64
CA GLN A 27 -6.79 11.65 7.91
C GLN A 27 -6.01 12.95 8.15
N LYS A 28 -4.91 12.90 8.90
CA LYS A 28 -4.07 14.08 9.17
C LYS A 28 -3.39 14.61 7.91
N HIS A 29 -2.95 13.73 7.01
CA HIS A 29 -2.14 14.06 5.84
C HIS A 29 -2.88 13.95 4.50
N HIS A 30 -4.20 13.73 4.47
CA HIS A 30 -4.98 13.52 3.24
C HIS A 30 -4.74 14.57 2.14
N LYS A 31 -4.53 15.83 2.52
CA LYS A 31 -4.28 16.95 1.58
C LYS A 31 -2.91 16.89 0.89
N GLU A 32 -1.98 16.08 1.40
CA GLU A 32 -0.68 15.85 0.76
C GLU A 32 -0.73 14.83 -0.37
N PHE A 33 -1.84 14.10 -0.49
CA PHE A 33 -2.10 13.18 -1.58
C PHE A 33 -2.83 13.91 -2.71
N CYS A 34 -2.57 13.50 -3.95
CA CYS A 34 -3.21 14.06 -5.14
C CYS A 34 -4.09 13.02 -5.83
N HIS A 35 -5.26 13.44 -6.30
CA HIS A 35 -6.07 12.67 -7.25
C HIS A 35 -5.40 12.61 -8.62
N ILE A 36 -5.94 11.78 -9.53
CA ILE A 36 -5.50 11.63 -10.93
C ILE A 36 -5.46 12.99 -11.67
N ASN A 37 -6.27 13.96 -11.24
CA ASN A 37 -6.33 15.31 -11.79
C ASN A 37 -5.37 16.31 -11.11
N ASN A 38 -4.40 15.84 -10.32
CA ASN A 38 -3.47 16.64 -9.51
C ASN A 38 -4.11 17.58 -8.47
N LEU A 39 -5.39 17.36 -8.14
CA LEU A 39 -6.06 18.09 -7.06
C LEU A 39 -5.82 17.39 -5.73
N PRO A 40 -5.62 18.13 -4.62
CA PRO A 40 -5.57 17.55 -3.28
C PRO A 40 -6.83 16.74 -2.98
N VAL A 41 -6.69 15.69 -2.17
CA VAL A 41 -7.85 14.95 -1.69
C VAL A 41 -8.59 15.81 -0.66
N ASP A 42 -9.83 16.22 -0.96
CA ASP A 42 -10.62 17.14 -0.12
C ASP A 42 -11.31 16.44 1.06
N SER A 43 -11.67 15.17 0.91
CA SER A 43 -12.23 14.35 1.98
C SER A 43 -12.02 12.87 1.69
N VAL A 44 -11.90 12.07 2.74
CA VAL A 44 -11.74 10.62 2.64
C VAL A 44 -12.82 10.00 3.53
N ILE A 45 -13.75 9.25 2.94
CA ILE A 45 -14.88 8.68 3.68
C ILE A 45 -14.38 7.51 4.53
N HIS A 46 -13.49 6.66 3.98
CA HIS A 46 -12.73 5.70 4.76
C HIS A 46 -11.34 5.42 4.14
N PRO A 47 -10.24 5.98 4.70
CA PRO A 47 -8.94 6.03 4.03
C PRO A 47 -8.29 4.72 3.62
N ILE A 48 -8.70 3.62 4.25
CA ILE A 48 -8.19 2.28 3.94
C ILE A 48 -9.11 1.55 2.95
N HIS A 49 -10.41 1.83 2.95
CA HIS A 49 -11.39 1.11 2.11
C HIS A 49 -11.59 1.80 0.75
N ASP A 50 -11.35 3.10 0.68
CA ASP A 50 -11.52 3.86 -0.56
C ASP A 50 -10.41 3.52 -1.59
N GLN A 51 -9.29 2.91 -1.14
CA GLN A 51 -8.13 2.54 -1.98
C GLN A 51 -7.60 3.68 -2.88
N THR A 52 -7.88 4.94 -2.53
CA THR A 52 -7.52 6.12 -3.31
C THR A 52 -6.14 6.69 -2.98
N LEU A 53 -5.52 6.22 -1.89
CA LEU A 53 -4.27 6.76 -1.35
C LEU A 53 -3.14 5.73 -1.49
N TYR A 54 -1.97 6.19 -1.92
CA TYR A 54 -0.75 5.38 -1.99
C TYR A 54 0.36 6.02 -1.16
N LEU A 55 0.91 5.29 -0.19
CA LEU A 55 2.00 5.76 0.66
C LEU A 55 3.33 5.69 -0.09
N SER A 56 3.83 6.85 -0.51
CA SER A 56 5.20 6.98 -1.03
C SER A 56 6.24 6.71 0.07
N GLU A 57 7.51 6.55 -0.30
CA GLU A 57 8.62 6.41 0.66
C GLU A 57 8.67 7.58 1.65
N ARG A 58 8.34 8.80 1.20
CA ARG A 58 8.22 9.98 2.05
C ARG A 58 7.14 9.79 3.12
N HIS A 59 5.95 9.32 2.71
CA HIS A 59 4.86 9.08 3.63
C HIS A 59 5.16 7.92 4.60
N LYS A 60 5.79 6.83 4.12
CA LYS A 60 6.21 5.72 4.99
C LYS A 60 7.20 6.17 6.06
N LYS A 61 8.15 7.05 5.70
CA LYS A 61 9.09 7.64 6.65
C LYS A 61 8.38 8.50 7.70
N GLN A 62 7.47 9.40 7.28
CA GLN A 62 6.68 10.22 8.21
C GLN A 62 5.79 9.38 9.11
N LEU A 63 5.16 8.33 8.57
CA LEU A 63 4.33 7.40 9.35
C LEU A 63 5.15 6.71 10.46
N LYS A 64 6.39 6.30 10.16
CA LYS A 64 7.31 5.73 11.15
C LYS A 64 7.71 6.76 12.21
N GLU A 65 8.03 7.98 11.80
CA GLU A 65 8.46 9.05 12.71
C GLU A 65 7.34 9.54 13.63
N GLU A 66 6.12 9.70 13.13
CA GLU A 66 5.01 10.30 13.87
C GLU A 66 4.17 9.28 14.64
N PHE A 67 4.04 8.05 14.12
CA PHE A 67 3.12 7.04 14.65
C PHE A 67 3.80 5.72 15.05
N ASP A 68 5.11 5.58 14.83
CA ASP A 68 5.86 4.33 14.99
C ASP A 68 5.21 3.15 14.23
N VAL A 69 4.73 3.42 13.02
CA VAL A 69 4.16 2.42 12.12
C VAL A 69 5.01 2.33 10.85
N GLU A 70 5.37 1.11 10.47
CA GLU A 70 6.04 0.82 9.21
C GLU A 70 5.48 -0.46 8.57
N PRO A 71 5.36 -0.51 7.24
CA PRO A 71 4.98 -1.74 6.56
C PRO A 71 6.15 -2.71 6.47
N TRP A 72 5.82 -3.98 6.24
CA TRP A 72 6.76 -4.92 5.65
C TRP A 72 6.82 -4.68 4.14
N THR A 73 7.94 -4.15 3.64
CA THR A 73 8.19 -3.92 2.22
C THR A 73 9.00 -5.06 1.60
N PHE A 74 8.53 -5.65 0.48
CA PHE A 74 9.29 -6.68 -0.25
C PHE A 74 8.94 -6.75 -1.75
N GLU A 75 9.81 -7.38 -2.53
CA GLU A 75 9.63 -7.60 -3.96
C GLU A 75 9.06 -8.99 -4.25
N GLN A 76 8.07 -9.07 -5.13
CA GLN A 76 7.53 -10.33 -5.66
C GLN A 76 8.16 -10.63 -7.02
N HIS A 77 8.72 -11.81 -7.18
CA HIS A 77 9.30 -12.33 -8.42
C HIS A 77 8.32 -13.23 -9.17
N LEU A 78 8.62 -13.50 -10.44
CA LEU A 78 7.81 -14.38 -11.27
C LEU A 78 7.71 -15.79 -10.65
N GLY A 79 6.47 -16.27 -10.49
CA GLY A 79 6.17 -17.57 -9.91
C GLY A 79 6.00 -17.57 -8.39
N GLU A 80 6.20 -16.45 -7.71
CA GLU A 80 5.94 -16.31 -6.28
C GLU A 80 4.47 -15.96 -6.01
N ALA A 81 3.89 -16.58 -4.99
CA ALA A 81 2.58 -16.21 -4.45
C ALA A 81 2.75 -15.37 -3.19
N VAL A 82 1.93 -14.33 -3.04
CA VAL A 82 1.89 -13.49 -1.85
C VAL A 82 0.63 -13.79 -1.04
N PHE A 83 0.81 -14.09 0.25
CA PHE A 83 -0.28 -14.33 1.18
C PHE A 83 -0.44 -13.13 2.12
N ILE A 84 -1.66 -12.59 2.20
CA ILE A 84 -1.99 -11.44 3.05
C ILE A 84 -3.03 -11.89 4.07
N PRO A 85 -2.71 -11.88 5.38
CA PRO A 85 -3.67 -12.23 6.41
C PRO A 85 -4.87 -11.28 6.45
N ALA A 86 -6.02 -11.79 6.90
CA ALA A 86 -7.26 -11.02 6.98
C ALA A 86 -7.13 -9.76 7.85
N GLY A 87 -7.51 -8.61 7.29
CA GLY A 87 -7.50 -7.31 7.95
C GLY A 87 -6.13 -6.63 8.03
N CYS A 88 -5.12 -7.12 7.33
CA CYS A 88 -3.87 -6.38 7.12
C CYS A 88 -4.02 -5.43 5.92
N PRO A 89 -3.94 -4.10 6.12
CA PRO A 89 -3.88 -3.14 5.02
C PRO A 89 -2.64 -3.42 4.16
N HIS A 90 -2.76 -3.23 2.86
CA HIS A 90 -1.65 -3.44 1.94
C HIS A 90 -1.75 -2.53 0.72
N GLN A 91 -0.61 -2.26 0.10
CA GLN A 91 -0.54 -1.61 -1.20
C GLN A 91 0.46 -2.35 -2.09
N VAL A 92 0.21 -2.34 -3.39
CA VAL A 92 1.05 -2.99 -4.40
C VAL A 92 1.42 -1.99 -5.49
N ARG A 93 2.68 -2.00 -5.90
CA ARG A 93 3.18 -1.23 -7.05
C ARG A 93 3.85 -2.17 -8.04
N ASN A 94 3.22 -2.34 -9.20
CA ASN A 94 3.77 -3.10 -10.31
C ASN A 94 4.92 -2.32 -10.96
N ARG A 95 6.09 -2.96 -11.10
CA ARG A 95 7.28 -2.39 -11.76
C ARG A 95 7.40 -2.79 -13.23
N GLN A 96 6.69 -3.83 -13.65
CA GLN A 96 6.62 -4.31 -15.03
C GLN A 96 5.15 -4.52 -15.41
N VAL A 97 4.84 -4.52 -16.71
CA VAL A 97 3.51 -4.92 -17.21
C VAL A 97 3.36 -6.41 -16.97
N GLN A 98 2.86 -6.78 -15.79
CA GLN A 98 2.54 -8.15 -15.42
C GLN A 98 1.04 -8.25 -15.16
N VAL A 99 0.43 -9.32 -15.70
CA VAL A 99 -0.93 -9.71 -15.34
C VAL A 99 -0.83 -10.40 -13.99
N SER A 100 -1.07 -9.66 -12.91
CA SER A 100 -1.37 -10.27 -11.63
C SER A 100 -2.78 -10.83 -11.70
N LEU A 101 -2.96 -12.13 -11.42
CA LEU A 101 -4.28 -12.68 -11.10
C LEU A 101 -4.68 -12.06 -9.77
N ASN A 102 -5.38 -10.95 -9.84
CA ASN A 102 -5.91 -10.29 -8.66
C ASN A 102 -7.10 -11.12 -8.14
N GLU A 103 -7.05 -11.41 -6.84
CA GLU A 103 -8.18 -11.80 -6.00
C GLU A 103 -8.65 -13.27 -6.05
N PHE A 104 -7.95 -14.14 -5.32
CA PHE A 104 -8.69 -15.04 -4.41
C PHE A 104 -9.05 -14.21 -3.17
N ASN A 105 -10.17 -13.48 -3.24
CA ASN A 105 -10.73 -12.78 -2.10
C ASN A 105 -11.20 -13.79 -1.05
N PHE A 106 -10.30 -14.21 -0.16
CA PHE A 106 -10.68 -14.82 1.11
C PHE A 106 -11.07 -13.69 2.09
N LEU A 107 -12.24 -13.09 1.82
CA LEU A 107 -13.13 -12.35 2.72
C LEU A 107 -12.64 -11.03 3.39
N LEU A 108 -13.40 -9.96 3.14
CA LEU A 108 -13.86 -9.04 4.19
C LEU A 108 -14.96 -9.72 5.02
#